data_AF-A0A2T4USY7-F1
#
_entry.id   AF-A0A2T4USY7-F1
#
_cell.length_a   1.000
_cell.length_b   1.000
_cell.length_c   1.000
_cell.angle_alpha   90.00
_cell.angle_beta   90.00
_cell.angle_gamma   90.00
#
_symmetry.space_group_name_H-M   'P 1'
#
loop_
_entity.id
_entity.type
_entity.pdbx_description
1 polymer ?
#
loop_
_entity_poly.entity_id
_entity_poly.type
_entity_poly.pdbx_seq_one_letter_code
_entity_poly.pdbx_strand_id
1 'polypeptide(L)'
;MSKKIDAAHQALVAALDKHARLVSDKDSSPRKVERAGAELRSATKAYAALVTARTGSASPFADLADPRLDQPTIASLRAERDAIAKRLAKHEAAEAEALAG
;
A
#
# COMPACT_ATOMS: atom_id res chain seq x y z
N MET A 1 -19.00 7.19 -2.88
CA MET A 1 -17.63 6.75 -3.18
C MET A 1 -16.83 7.73 -4.03
N SER A 2 -17.40 8.40 -5.05
CA SER A 2 -16.67 9.38 -5.88
C SER A 2 -15.89 10.42 -5.06
N LYS A 3 -16.56 11.11 -4.13
CA LYS A 3 -15.91 12.10 -3.24
C LYS A 3 -14.72 11.57 -2.44
N LYS A 4 -14.71 10.27 -2.08
CA LYS A 4 -13.59 9.64 -1.36
C LYS A 4 -12.40 9.40 -2.29
N ILE A 5 -12.67 8.98 -3.53
CA ILE A 5 -11.65 8.82 -4.57
C ILE A 5 -11.06 10.20 -4.92
N ASP A 6 -11.90 11.22 -5.08
CA ASP A 6 -11.46 12.59 -5.37
C ASP A 6 -10.56 13.13 -4.24
N ALA A 7 -10.95 12.95 -2.98
CA ALA A 7 -10.14 13.34 -1.84
C ALA A 7 -8.80 12.58 -1.78
N ALA A 8 -8.81 11.27 -2.04
CA ALA A 8 -7.60 10.46 -2.07
C ALA A 8 -6.67 10.84 -3.25
N HIS A 9 -7.25 11.20 -4.39
CA HIS A 9 -6.51 11.72 -5.54
C HIS A 9 -5.80 13.03 -5.18
N GLN A 10 -6.51 13.99 -4.57
CA GLN A 10 -5.90 15.25 -4.13
C GLN A 10 -4.79 15.03 -3.10
N ALA A 11 -4.99 14.12 -2.15
CA ALA A 11 -3.97 13.75 -1.17
C ALA A 11 -2.74 13.12 -1.84
N LEU A 12 -2.93 12.27 -2.86
CA LEU A 12 -1.85 11.66 -3.64
C LEU A 12 -1.05 12.72 -4.41
N VAL A 13 -1.72 13.66 -5.09
CA VAL A 13 -1.06 14.77 -5.80
C VAL A 13 -0.25 15.63 -4.83
N ALA A 14 -0.82 16.00 -3.69
CA ALA A 14 -0.11 16.78 -2.68
C ALA A 14 1.14 16.07 -2.13
N ALA A 15 1.07 14.75 -1.94
CA ALA A 15 2.20 13.96 -1.50
C ALA A 15 3.29 13.83 -2.58
N LEU A 16 2.90 13.70 -3.85
CA LEU A 16 3.82 13.72 -4.99
C LEU A 16 4.56 15.05 -5.08
N ASP A 17 3.82 16.17 -5.02
CA ASP A 17 4.40 17.51 -5.07
C ASP A 17 5.38 17.75 -3.92
N LYS A 18 5.00 17.37 -2.70
CA LYS A 18 5.85 17.51 -1.52
C LYS A 18 7.14 16.68 -1.67
N HIS A 19 7.03 15.42 -2.09
CA HIS A 19 8.19 14.56 -2.28
C HIS A 19 9.12 15.10 -3.38
N ALA A 20 8.57 15.49 -4.53
CA ALA A 20 9.34 16.06 -5.64
C ALA A 20 10.10 17.32 -5.20
N ARG A 21 9.43 18.25 -4.51
CA ARG A 21 10.06 19.46 -3.97
C ARG A 21 11.25 19.13 -3.07
N LEU A 22 11.06 18.23 -2.10
CA LEU A 22 12.11 17.87 -1.14
C LEU A 22 13.27 17.09 -1.78
N VAL A 23 13.02 16.26 -2.78
CA VAL A 23 14.10 15.56 -3.51
C VAL A 23 14.89 16.51 -4.41
N SER A 24 14.22 17.52 -4.99
CA SER A 24 14.87 18.53 -5.84
C SER A 24 15.63 19.61 -5.06
N ASP A 25 15.31 19.77 -3.77
CA ASP A 25 15.93 20.74 -2.88
C ASP A 25 17.21 20.17 -2.26
N LYS A 26 18.35 20.79 -2.59
CA LYS A 26 19.68 20.36 -2.12
C LYS A 26 19.88 20.55 -0.61
N ASP A 27 19.12 21.46 0.00
CA ASP A 27 19.22 21.76 1.43
C ASP A 27 18.28 20.87 2.28
N SER A 28 17.43 20.07 1.62
CA SER A 28 16.54 19.15 2.30
C SER A 28 17.31 17.98 2.92
N SER A 29 17.07 17.72 4.21
CA SER A 29 17.74 16.62 4.91
C SER A 29 17.23 15.25 4.45
N PRO A 30 18.09 14.21 4.41
CA PRO A 30 17.69 12.86 3.98
C PRO A 30 16.46 12.33 4.73
N ARG A 31 16.40 12.57 6.04
CA ARG A 31 15.26 12.15 6.88
C ARG A 31 13.94 12.81 6.48
N LYS A 32 13.95 14.07 6.01
CA LYS A 32 12.74 14.74 5.50
C LYS A 32 12.27 14.11 4.19
N VAL A 33 13.21 13.80 3.31
CA VAL A 33 12.94 13.12 2.03
C VAL A 33 12.36 11.74 2.28
N GLU A 34 12.96 10.94 3.17
CA GLU A 34 12.47 9.61 3.54
C GLU A 34 11.05 9.65 4.12
N ARG A 35 10.77 10.62 4.99
CA ARG A 35 9.44 10.82 5.56
C ARG A 35 8.43 11.17 4.48
N ALA A 36 8.75 12.10 3.58
CA ALA A 36 7.88 12.44 2.46
C ALA A 36 7.65 11.25 1.53
N GLY A 37 8.67 10.40 1.31
CA GLY A 37 8.53 9.16 0.57
C GLY A 37 7.60 8.15 1.26
N ALA A 38 7.61 8.08 2.58
CA ALA A 38 6.68 7.26 3.35
C ALA A 38 5.23 7.78 3.27
N GLU A 39 5.04 9.10 3.34
CA GLU A 39 3.74 9.75 3.17
C GLU A 39 3.18 9.49 1.75
N LEU A 40 4.01 9.65 0.72
CA LEU A 40 3.66 9.33 -0.67
C LEU A 40 3.21 7.87 -0.81
N ARG A 41 3.99 6.92 -0.29
CA ARG A 41 3.62 5.48 -0.31
C ARG A 41 2.27 5.22 0.36
N SER A 42 1.96 5.91 1.45
CA SER A 42 0.68 5.77 2.14
C SER A 42 -0.49 6.31 1.30
N ALA A 43 -0.33 7.50 0.70
CA ALA A 43 -1.34 8.09 -0.18
C ALA A 43 -1.61 7.21 -1.43
N THR A 44 -0.56 6.65 -2.04
CA THR A 44 -0.67 5.71 -3.16
C THR A 44 -1.51 4.49 -2.79
N LYS A 45 -1.23 3.87 -1.63
CA LYS A 45 -1.99 2.71 -1.15
C LYS A 45 -3.47 3.04 -0.92
N ALA A 46 -3.75 4.19 -0.32
CA ALA A 46 -5.12 4.62 -0.04
C ALA A 46 -5.93 4.86 -1.32
N TYR A 47 -5.34 5.56 -2.30
CA TYR A 47 -5.98 5.79 -3.60
C TYR A 47 -6.22 4.47 -4.34
N ALA A 48 -5.20 3.61 -4.42
CA ALA A 48 -5.29 2.31 -5.07
C ALA A 48 -6.40 1.44 -4.49
N ALA A 49 -6.50 1.36 -3.15
CA ALA A 49 -7.52 0.58 -2.47
C ALA A 49 -8.94 1.07 -2.82
N LEU A 50 -9.15 2.39 -2.88
CA LEU A 50 -10.45 2.96 -3.24
C LEU A 50 -10.81 2.71 -4.70
N VAL A 51 -9.85 2.79 -5.62
CA VAL A 51 -10.06 2.48 -7.04
C VAL A 51 -10.42 1.00 -7.20
N THR A 52 -9.62 0.09 -6.64
CA THR A 52 -9.91 -1.35 -6.69
C THR A 52 -11.26 -1.68 -6.08
N ALA A 53 -11.61 -1.11 -4.93
CA ALA A 53 -12.93 -1.31 -4.32
C ALA A 53 -14.09 -0.78 -5.18
N ARG A 54 -13.84 0.24 -6.02
CA ARG A 54 -14.85 0.84 -6.89
C ARG A 54 -15.02 0.11 -8.22
N THR A 55 -13.93 -0.34 -8.83
CA THR A 55 -13.90 -0.90 -10.18
C THR A 55 -13.84 -2.42 -10.21
N GLY A 56 -13.45 -3.06 -9.12
CA GLY A 56 -13.14 -4.49 -9.08
C GLY A 56 -11.86 -4.87 -9.85
N SER A 57 -11.14 -3.89 -10.41
CA SER A 57 -9.90 -4.11 -11.15
C SER A 57 -8.69 -4.11 -10.22
N ALA A 58 -7.61 -4.73 -10.67
CA ALA A 58 -6.32 -4.64 -10.00
C ALA A 58 -5.87 -3.18 -9.81
N SER A 59 -5.04 -2.94 -8.79
CA SER A 59 -4.46 -1.63 -8.52
C SER A 59 -3.75 -1.09 -9.77
N PRO A 60 -3.87 0.21 -10.08
CA PRO A 60 -3.13 0.84 -11.18
C PRO A 60 -1.61 0.91 -10.94
N PHE A 61 -1.13 0.45 -9.77
CA PHE A 61 0.29 0.42 -9.40
C PHE A 61 0.80 -1.01 -9.14
N ALA A 62 0.07 -2.04 -9.60
CA ALA A 62 0.37 -3.44 -9.28
C ALA A 62 1.69 -3.96 -9.88
N ASP A 63 2.20 -3.30 -10.91
CA ASP A 63 3.43 -3.62 -11.65
C ASP A 63 4.66 -2.85 -11.16
N LEU A 64 4.50 -1.92 -10.21
CA LEU A 64 5.62 -1.21 -9.59
C LEU A 64 6.37 -2.15 -8.63
N ALA A 65 7.48 -2.71 -9.10
CA ALA A 65 8.41 -3.47 -8.25
C ALA A 65 9.34 -2.53 -7.45
N ASP A 66 9.66 -2.89 -6.20
CA ASP A 66 10.75 -2.23 -5.47
C ASP A 66 12.07 -2.67 -6.13
N PRO A 67 12.86 -1.76 -6.72
CA PRO A 67 14.09 -2.14 -7.43
C PRO A 67 15.15 -2.75 -6.52
N ARG A 68 15.00 -2.66 -5.19
CA ARG A 68 15.90 -3.29 -4.22
C ARG A 68 15.55 -4.74 -3.92
N LEU A 69 14.39 -5.22 -4.39
CA LEU A 69 13.94 -6.59 -4.19
C LEU A 69 13.95 -7.34 -5.52
N ASP A 70 14.69 -8.42 -5.60
CA ASP A 70 14.64 -9.31 -6.75
C ASP A 70 13.33 -10.14 -6.74
N GLN A 71 12.93 -10.63 -7.91
CA GLN A 71 11.69 -11.41 -8.04
C GLN A 71 11.64 -12.66 -7.15
N PRO A 72 12.74 -13.42 -6.97
CA PRO A 72 12.77 -14.52 -6.01
C PRO A 72 12.40 -14.08 -4.59
N THR A 73 12.97 -12.99 -4.09
CA THR A 73 12.64 -12.48 -2.74
C THR A 73 11.19 -12.02 -2.65
N ILE A 74 10.67 -11.33 -3.67
CA ILE A 74 9.26 -10.91 -3.71
C ILE A 74 8.33 -12.13 -3.66
N ALA A 75 8.66 -13.21 -4.39
CA ALA A 75 7.88 -14.44 -4.39
C ALA A 75 7.88 -15.12 -3.02
N SER A 76 9.04 -15.24 -2.37
CA SER A 76 9.17 -15.79 -1.03
C SER A 76 8.34 -15.01 0.00
N LEU A 77 8.44 -13.68 0.01
CA LEU A 77 7.67 -12.81 0.92
C LEU A 77 6.15 -12.92 0.70
N ARG A 78 5.70 -13.06 -0.56
CA ARG A 78 4.27 -13.29 -0.88
C ARG A 78 3.80 -14.64 -0.35
N ALA A 79 4.59 -15.70 -0.54
CA ALA A 79 4.27 -17.03 -0.04
C ALA A 79 4.15 -17.05 1.49
N GLU A 80 5.06 -16.37 2.19
CA GLU A 80 5.01 -16.23 3.65
C GLU A 80 3.75 -15.47 4.11
N ARG A 81 3.44 -14.32 3.49
CA ARG A 81 2.22 -13.57 3.79
C ARG A 81 0.96 -14.42 3.60
N ASP A 82 0.87 -15.15 2.48
CA ASP A 82 -0.31 -15.95 2.16
C ASP A 82 -0.44 -17.15 3.11
N ALA A 83 0.67 -17.72 3.58
CA ALA A 83 0.67 -18.75 4.62
C ALA A 83 0.16 -18.21 5.97
N ILE A 84 0.55 -16.99 6.36
CA ILE A 84 0.05 -16.33 7.58
C ILE A 84 -1.45 -16.07 7.47
N ALA A 85 -1.90 -15.48 6.35
CA ALA A 85 -3.33 -15.20 6.13
C ALA A 85 -4.18 -16.46 6.20
N LYS A 86 -3.72 -17.57 5.60
CA LYS A 86 -4.40 -18.88 5.71
C LYS A 86 -4.45 -19.41 7.14
N ARG A 87 -3.40 -19.21 7.94
CA ARG A 87 -3.38 -19.63 9.35
C ARG A 87 -4.37 -18.83 10.19
N LEU A 88 -4.43 -17.51 10.00
CA LEU A 88 -5.38 -16.63 10.69
C LEU A 88 -6.82 -17.01 10.35
N ALA A 89 -7.16 -17.16 9.07
CA ALA A 89 -8.51 -17.54 8.64
C ALA A 89 -8.94 -18.90 9.22
N LYS A 90 -8.03 -19.87 9.33
CA LYS A 90 -8.32 -21.16 9.98
C LYS A 90 -8.58 -21.02 11.48
N HIS A 91 -7.82 -20.17 12.15
CA HIS A 91 -8.02 -19.91 13.59
C HIS A 91 -9.37 -19.24 13.84
N GLU A 92 -9.69 -18.20 13.08
CA GLU A 92 -10.97 -17.49 13.16
C GLU A 92 -12.16 -18.43 12.90
N ALA A 93 -12.05 -19.34 11.93
CA ALA A 93 -13.08 -20.33 11.65
C ALA A 93 -13.26 -21.33 12.80
N ALA A 94 -12.17 -21.80 13.41
CA ALA A 94 -12.22 -22.72 14.55
C ALA A 94 -12.82 -22.08 15.81
N GLU A 95 -12.51 -20.80 16.07
CA GLU A 95 -13.12 -20.04 17.17
C GLU A 95 -14.63 -19.81 16.95
N ALA A 96 -15.03 -19.52 15.71
CA ALA A 96 -16.44 -19.35 15.37
C ALA A 96 -17.25 -20.65 15.55
N GLU A 97 -16.67 -21.81 15.22
CA GLU A 97 -17.29 -23.12 15.42
C GLU A 97 -17.40 -23.47 16.91
N ALA A 98 -16.39 -23.14 17.71
CA ALA A 98 -16.41 -23.37 19.16
C ALA A 98 -17.41 -22.48 19.92
N LEU A 99 -17.73 -21.29 19.41
CA LEU A 99 -18.75 -20.40 20.01
C LEU A 99 -20.19 -20.75 19.59
N ALA A 100 -20.36 -21.54 18.53
CA ALA A 100 -21.67 -21.89 17.97
C ALA A 100 -22.22 -23.24 18.47
N GLY A 101 -21.40 -24.05 19.16
CA GLY A 101 -21.78 -25.32 19.79
C GLY A 101 -21.97 -25.18 21.30
#